data_AF-A0A7S3LB18-F1
#
_entry.id   AF-A0A7S3LB18-F1
#
_cell.length_a   1.000
_cell.length_b   1.000
_cell.length_c   1.000
_cell.angle_alpha   90.00
_cell.angle_beta   90.00
_cell.angle_gamma   90.00
#
_symmetry.space_group_name_H-M   'P 1'
#
loop_
_entity.id
_entity.type
_entity.pdbx_description
1 polymer ?
#
loop_
_entity_poly.entity_id
_entity_poly.type
_entity_poly.pdbx_seq_one_letter_code
_entity_poly.pdbx_strand_id
1 'polypeptide(L)'
;GGAKGLGLVQEVFHFLVARGRELDDAECMILIPFLIEKAGGAKGRFRDSLLEIVSVLRTHELVPAKRLGPIGCVSVIERSGHAKARSLACQLCLGCIESA
;
A
#
# COMPACT_ATOMS: atom_id res chain seq x y z
N GLY A 1 18.51 8.18 -8.92
CA GLY A 1 17.35 7.70 -9.69
C GLY A 1 16.12 7.51 -8.83
N GLY A 2 16.06 6.44 -8.03
CA GLY A 2 14.81 5.98 -7.38
C GLY A 2 14.19 6.87 -6.30
N ALA A 3 14.98 7.68 -5.57
CA ALA A 3 14.45 8.50 -4.47
C ALA A 3 13.52 9.64 -4.93
N LYS A 4 13.77 10.22 -6.11
CA LYS A 4 12.94 11.32 -6.64
C LYS A 4 11.56 10.83 -7.10
N GLY A 5 11.50 9.62 -7.66
CA GLY A 5 10.24 9.01 -8.11
C GLY A 5 9.31 8.65 -6.95
N LEU A 6 9.87 8.17 -5.83
CA LEU A 6 9.05 7.84 -4.67
C LEU A 6 8.52 9.08 -3.93
N GLY A 7 9.31 10.15 -3.87
CA GLY A 7 8.85 11.44 -3.34
C GLY A 7 7.64 11.98 -4.12
N LEU A 8 7.67 11.90 -5.46
CA LEU A 8 6.52 12.29 -6.29
C LEU A 8 5.27 11.44 -6.00
N VAL A 9 5.44 10.14 -5.76
CA VAL A 9 4.31 9.24 -5.41
C VAL A 9 3.70 9.64 -4.06
N GLN A 10 4.54 9.97 -3.06
CA GLN A 10 4.07 10.49 -1.78
C GLN A 10 3.32 11.81 -1.94
N GLU A 11 3.87 12.75 -2.72
CA GLU A 11 3.22 14.05 -3.00
C GLU A 11 1.85 13.87 -3.67
N VAL A 12 1.72 12.93 -4.62
CA VAL A 12 0.44 12.61 -5.24
C VAL A 12 -0.56 12.09 -4.21
N PHE A 13 -0.18 11.16 -3.33
CA PHE A 13 -1.10 10.67 -2.30
C PHE A 13 -1.49 11.76 -1.30
N HIS A 14 -0.56 12.60 -0.86
CA HIS A 14 -0.88 13.75 -0.02
C HIS A 14 -1.83 14.72 -0.71
N PHE A 15 -1.65 14.95 -2.02
CA PHE A 15 -2.56 15.78 -2.80
C PHE A 15 -3.98 15.18 -2.89
N LEU A 16 -4.10 13.87 -3.12
CA LEU A 16 -5.39 13.18 -3.18
C LEU A 16 -6.11 13.20 -1.81
N VAL A 17 -5.36 12.97 -0.74
CA VAL A 17 -5.84 13.10 0.65
C VAL A 17 -6.35 14.51 0.91
N ALA A 18 -5.61 15.55 0.54
CA ALA A 18 -6.01 16.94 0.73
C ALA A 18 -7.30 17.31 -0.04
N ARG A 19 -7.66 16.52 -1.05
CA ARG A 19 -8.91 16.67 -1.81
C ARG A 19 -10.07 15.84 -1.25
N GLY A 20 -9.86 15.09 -0.17
CA GLY A 20 -10.85 14.18 0.40
C GLY A 20 -11.25 13.06 -0.56
N ARG A 21 -10.36 12.69 -1.49
CA ARG A 21 -10.64 11.65 -2.48
C ARG A 21 -10.30 10.29 -1.89
N GLU A 22 -11.23 9.34 -2.00
CA GLU A 22 -10.96 7.92 -1.80
C GLU A 22 -10.55 7.26 -3.11
N LEU A 23 -9.66 6.28 -3.05
CA LEU A 23 -9.42 5.38 -4.18
C LEU A 23 -10.62 4.43 -4.34
N ASP A 24 -11.02 4.21 -5.60
CA ASP A 24 -12.02 3.21 -5.94
C ASP A 24 -11.42 1.79 -5.94
N ASP A 25 -12.28 0.78 -6.13
CA ASP A 25 -11.86 -0.62 -6.07
C ASP A 25 -10.87 -0.97 -7.19
N ALA A 26 -11.01 -0.38 -8.39
CA ALA A 26 -10.13 -0.65 -9.52
C ALA A 26 -8.73 -0.07 -9.29
N GLU A 27 -8.66 1.16 -8.77
CA GLU A 27 -7.42 1.80 -8.37
C GLU A 27 -6.72 1.03 -7.24
N CYS A 28 -7.48 0.59 -6.24
CA CYS A 28 -6.95 -0.23 -5.15
C CYS A 28 -6.38 -1.57 -5.64
N MET A 29 -7.07 -2.25 -6.56
CA MET A 29 -6.62 -3.52 -7.13
C MET A 29 -5.31 -3.43 -7.91
N ILE A 30 -5.00 -2.26 -8.46
CA ILE A 30 -3.77 -2.04 -9.22
C ILE A 30 -2.66 -1.56 -8.29
N LEU A 31 -2.94 -0.50 -7.54
CA LEU A 31 -1.95 0.29 -6.84
C LEU A 31 -1.40 -0.45 -5.62
N ILE A 32 -2.28 -1.09 -4.83
CA ILE A 32 -1.89 -1.69 -3.55
C ILE A 32 -1.05 -2.95 -3.75
N PRO A 33 -1.47 -3.92 -4.59
CA PRO A 33 -0.62 -5.07 -4.87
C PRO A 33 0.74 -4.68 -5.43
N PHE A 34 0.79 -3.69 -6.33
CA PHE A 34 2.05 -3.18 -6.86
C PHE A 34 2.96 -2.64 -5.76
N LEU A 35 2.46 -1.78 -4.88
CA LEU A 35 3.24 -1.19 -3.79
C LEU A 35 3.76 -2.25 -2.81
N ILE A 36 2.93 -3.22 -2.43
CA ILE A 36 3.31 -4.30 -1.52
C ILE A 36 4.38 -5.19 -2.17
N GLU A 37 4.23 -5.53 -3.45
CA GLU A 37 5.22 -6.33 -4.20
C GLU A 37 6.58 -5.62 -4.27
N LYS A 38 6.57 -4.32 -4.60
CA LYS A 38 7.81 -3.52 -4.60
C LYS A 38 8.40 -3.40 -3.20
N ALA A 39 7.58 -3.24 -2.17
CA ALA A 39 8.05 -3.13 -0.79
C ALA A 39 8.66 -4.45 -0.28
N GLY A 40 8.05 -5.59 -0.63
CA GLY A 40 8.54 -6.92 -0.27
C GLY A 40 9.91 -7.26 -0.88
N GLY A 41 10.20 -6.74 -2.07
CA GLY A 41 11.49 -6.88 -2.75
C GLY A 41 12.53 -5.80 -2.42
N ALA A 42 12.11 -4.67 -1.84
CA ALA A 42 12.96 -3.52 -1.56
C ALA A 42 13.93 -3.74 -0.39
N LYS A 43 15.07 -3.02 -0.41
CA LYS A 43 16.08 -3.00 0.68
C LYS A 43 16.43 -1.58 1.08
N GLY A 44 16.78 -1.39 2.35
CA GLY A 44 17.21 -0.10 2.92
C GLY A 44 16.16 0.99 2.76
N ARG A 45 16.61 2.23 2.53
CA ARG A 45 15.76 3.44 2.44
C ARG A 45 14.57 3.33 1.47
N PHE A 46 14.70 2.55 0.40
CA PHE A 46 13.60 2.36 -0.56
C PHE A 46 12.44 1.56 0.02
N ARG A 47 12.74 0.60 0.91
CA ARG A 47 11.72 -0.14 1.65
C ARG A 47 11.01 0.78 2.65
N ASP A 48 11.76 1.60 3.37
CA ASP A 48 11.21 2.49 4.40
C ASP A 48 10.22 3.49 3.78
N SER A 49 10.59 4.12 2.67
CA SER A 49 9.69 5.05 1.97
C SER A 49 8.46 4.36 1.35
N LEU A 50 8.57 3.08 0.95
CA LEU A 50 7.40 2.31 0.50
C LEU A 50 6.47 1.94 1.66
N LEU A 51 7.02 1.61 2.83
CA LEU A 51 6.22 1.37 4.04
C LEU A 51 5.53 2.66 4.51
N GLU A 52 6.18 3.80 4.37
CA GLU A 52 5.58 5.11 4.63
C GLU A 52 4.40 5.39 3.70
N ILE A 53 4.53 5.12 2.40
CA ILE A 53 3.42 5.21 1.45
C ILE A 53 2.25 4.32 1.89
N VAL A 54 2.52 3.07 2.26
CA VAL A 54 1.48 2.15 2.74
C VAL A 54 0.82 2.66 4.03
N SER A 55 1.58 3.32 4.90
CA SER A 55 1.05 3.97 6.10
C SER A 55 0.13 5.14 5.77
N VAL A 56 0.48 5.98 4.78
CA VAL A 56 -0.36 7.09 4.31
C VAL A 56 -1.69 6.56 3.76
N LEU A 57 -1.66 5.47 2.98
CA LEU A 57 -2.87 4.83 2.46
C LEU A 57 -3.84 4.37 3.57
N ARG A 58 -3.31 3.96 4.73
CA ARG A 58 -4.10 3.52 5.89
C ARG A 58 -4.65 4.66 6.73
N THR A 59 -3.82 5.65 7.02
CA THR A 59 -4.08 6.64 8.08
C THR A 59 -4.97 7.80 7.63
N HIS A 60 -5.01 8.08 6.32
CA HIS A 60 -5.69 9.26 5.79
C HIS A 60 -6.98 8.90 5.02
N GLU A 61 -7.55 7.72 5.26
CA GLU A 61 -8.77 7.21 4.61
C GLU A 61 -8.74 7.15 3.08
N LEU A 62 -7.59 7.44 2.44
CA LEU A 62 -7.40 7.36 1.00
C LEU A 62 -7.75 5.96 0.48
N VAL A 63 -7.51 4.92 1.29
CA VAL A 63 -8.06 3.59 1.06
C VAL A 63 -8.80 3.12 2.32
N PRO A 64 -10.14 3.02 2.27
CA PRO A 64 -10.91 2.46 3.37
C PRO A 64 -10.40 1.07 3.77
N ALA A 65 -10.33 0.79 5.08
CA ALA A 65 -9.85 -0.50 5.60
C ALA A 65 -10.60 -1.71 5.00
N LYS A 66 -11.91 -1.53 4.74
CA LYS A 66 -12.79 -2.50 4.06
C LYS A 66 -12.35 -2.86 2.63
N ARG A 67 -11.55 -2.02 1.97
CA ARG A 67 -10.94 -2.28 0.65
C ARG A 67 -9.50 -2.75 0.79
N LEU A 68 -8.72 -2.14 1.68
CA LEU A 68 -7.29 -2.42 1.83
C LEU A 68 -7.01 -3.90 2.15
N GLY A 69 -7.74 -4.48 3.12
CA GLY A 69 -7.58 -5.88 3.50
C GLY A 69 -8.05 -6.84 2.39
N PRO A 70 -9.36 -6.87 2.06
CA PRO A 70 -9.92 -7.86 1.13
C PRO A 70 -9.47 -7.70 -0.32
N ILE A 71 -9.27 -6.48 -0.82
CA ILE A 71 -8.98 -6.24 -2.24
C ILE A 71 -7.46 -6.20 -2.47
N GLY A 72 -6.74 -5.45 -1.64
CA GLY A 72 -5.30 -5.27 -1.79
C GLY A 72 -4.50 -6.44 -1.25
N CYS A 73 -4.67 -6.76 0.04
CA CYS A 73 -3.80 -7.72 0.72
C CYS A 73 -4.06 -9.17 0.28
N VAL A 74 -5.33 -9.60 0.18
CA VAL A 74 -5.66 -10.98 -0.23
C VAL A 74 -5.12 -11.29 -1.63
N SER A 75 -5.25 -10.35 -2.57
CA SER A 75 -4.72 -10.51 -3.93
C SER A 75 -3.21 -10.81 -3.94
N VAL A 76 -2.43 -10.12 -3.10
CA VAL A 76 -0.98 -10.37 -2.97
C VAL A 76 -0.70 -11.70 -2.27
N ILE A 77 -1.45 -12.02 -1.21
CA ILE A 77 -1.29 -13.28 -0.47
C ILE A 77 -1.48 -14.49 -1.40
N GLU A 78 -2.50 -14.47 -2.24
CA GLU A 78 -2.84 -15.57 -3.14
C GLU A 78 -1.90 -15.66 -4.35
N ARG A 79 -1.49 -14.52 -4.92
CA ARG A 79 -0.88 -14.48 -6.26
C ARG A 79 0.62 -14.18 -6.27
N SER A 80 1.16 -13.59 -5.22
CA SER A 80 2.57 -13.19 -5.21
C SER A 80 3.50 -14.41 -5.16
N GLY A 81 4.50 -14.44 -6.03
CA GLY A 81 5.62 -15.38 -5.93
C GLY A 81 6.60 -15.05 -4.79
N HIS A 82 6.55 -13.84 -4.24
CA HIS A 82 7.54 -13.34 -3.27
C HIS A 82 7.05 -13.53 -1.82
N ALA A 83 7.69 -14.45 -1.08
CA ALA A 83 7.34 -14.74 0.32
C ALA A 83 7.33 -13.48 1.22
N LYS A 84 8.22 -12.52 0.97
CA LYS A 84 8.27 -11.26 1.72
C LYS A 84 7.09 -10.34 1.41
N ALA A 85 6.63 -10.29 0.17
CA ALA A 85 5.44 -9.52 -0.21
C ALA A 85 4.19 -10.14 0.40
N ARG A 86 4.05 -11.47 0.37
CA ARG A 86 2.96 -12.19 1.06
C ARG A 86 2.95 -11.92 2.56
N SER A 87 4.12 -11.99 3.21
CA SER A 87 4.23 -11.71 4.66
C SER A 87 3.85 -10.26 5.00
N LEU A 88 4.28 -9.29 4.19
CA LEU A 88 3.89 -7.89 4.37
C LEU A 88 2.38 -7.69 4.16
N ALA A 89 1.80 -8.31 3.12
CA ALA A 89 0.36 -8.28 2.87
C ALA A 89 -0.44 -8.85 4.05
N CYS A 90 -0.02 -9.97 4.64
CA CYS A 90 -0.65 -10.52 5.85
C CYS A 90 -0.62 -9.53 7.02
N GLN A 91 0.53 -8.89 7.27
CA GLN A 91 0.66 -7.91 8.35
C GLN A 91 -0.26 -6.70 8.14
N LEU A 92 -0.35 -6.21 6.91
CA LEU A 92 -1.26 -5.11 6.57
C LEU A 92 -2.72 -5.52 6.72
N CYS A 93 -3.08 -6.72 6.29
CA CYS A 93 -4.43 -7.26 6.42
C CYS A 93 -4.84 -7.40 7.89
N LEU A 94 -3.95 -7.96 8.73
CA LEU A 94 -4.16 -8.08 10.18
C LEU A 94 -4.37 -6.69 10.81
N GLY A 95 -3.51 -5.73 10.48
CA GLY A 95 -3.63 -4.37 10.99
C GLY A 95 -4.93 -3.67 10.55
N CYS A 96 -5.54 -4.04 9.43
CA CYS A 96 -6.86 -3.53 9.02
C CYS A 96 -7.99 -4.11 9.87
N ILE A 97 -7.88 -5.38 10.29
CA ILE A 97 -8.87 -6.06 11.11
C ILE A 97 -8.79 -5.56 12.56
N GLU A 98 -7.59 -5.41 13.11
CA GLU A 98 -7.38 -4.96 14.49
C GLU A 98 -7.77 -3.49 14.72
N SER A 99 -7.86 -2.68 13.65
CA SER A 99 -8.23 -1.26 13.71
C SER A 99 -9.70 -0.99 13.39
N ALA A 100 -10.50 -2.02 13.10
CA ALA A 100 -11.92 -1.94 12.77
C ALA A 100 -12.79 -2.25 13.98
#